data_AF-A0A1A0MVC2-F1
#
_entry.id   AF-A0A1A0MVC2-F1
#
_cell.length_a   1.000
_cell.length_b   1.000
_cell.length_c   1.000
_cell.angle_alpha   90.00
_cell.angle_beta   90.00
_cell.angle_gamma   90.00
#
_symmetry.space_group_name_H-M   'P 1'
#
loop_
_entity.id
_entity.type
_entity.pdbx_description
1 polymer ?
#
loop_
_entity_poly.entity_id
_entity_poly.type
_entity_poly.pdbx_seq_one_letter_code
_entity_poly.pdbx_strand_id
1 'polypeptide(L)' 'MPSKYDPETRAKAVRLVREHREDYPSEWAAITAVSKRLGMNAETLRNWIRQQQVDDGDRDGVSSEAAA' A
#
# COMPACT_ATOMS: atom_id res chain seq x y z
N MET A 1 1.06 3.63 18.60
CA MET A 1 1.54 2.23 18.52
C MET A 1 2.39 2.14 17.27
N PRO A 2 3.64 1.65 17.33
CA PRO A 2 4.41 1.45 16.11
C PRO A 2 3.61 0.49 15.22
N SER A 3 3.39 0.88 13.96
CA SER A 3 2.77 -0.03 12.99
C SER A 3 3.54 -1.34 13.02
N LYS A 4 2.83 -2.49 13.03
CA LYS A 4 3.44 -3.83 12.96
C LYS A 4 4.33 -4.06 11.73
N TYR A 5 4.38 -3.10 10.82
CA TYR A 5 5.10 -3.13 9.57
C TYR A 5 5.92 -1.85 9.47
N ASP A 6 7.22 -2.00 9.20
CA ASP A 6 8.13 -0.90 8.94
C ASP A 6 7.69 -0.10 7.71
N PRO A 7 7.99 1.22 7.66
CA PRO A 7 7.66 2.06 6.51
C PRO A 7 8.25 1.55 5.20
N GLU A 8 9.43 0.92 5.25
CA GLU A 8 10.05 0.27 4.09
C GLU A 8 9.20 -0.90 3.57
N THR A 9 8.60 -1.68 4.47
CA THR A 9 7.69 -2.78 4.10
C THR A 9 6.44 -2.24 3.43
N ARG A 10 5.87 -1.14 3.95
CA ARG A 10 4.72 -0.46 3.35
C ARG A 10 5.05 0.05 1.95
N ALA A 11 6.15 0.79 1.79
CA ALA A 11 6.57 1.34 0.51
C ALA A 11 6.83 0.24 -0.53
N LYS A 12 7.51 -0.84 -0.12
CA LYS A 12 7.77 -2.01 -0.96
C LYS A 12 6.48 -2.70 -1.41
N ALA A 13 5.52 -2.88 -0.50
CA ALA A 13 4.27 -3.54 -0.82
C ALA A 13 3.41 -2.71 -1.79
N VAL A 14 3.32 -1.39 -1.57
CA VAL A 14 2.60 -0.46 -2.46
C VAL A 14 3.25 -0.43 -3.84
N ARG A 15 4.58 -0.32 -3.91
CA ARG A 15 5.33 -0.34 -5.17
C ARG A 15 5.12 -1.64 -5.93
N LEU A 16 5.18 -2.78 -5.25
CA LEU A 16 5.01 -4.08 -5.87
C LEU A 16 3.59 -4.26 -6.46
N VAL A 17 2.56 -3.75 -5.81
CA VAL A 17 1.20 -3.73 -6.38
C VAL A 17 1.14 -2.84 -7.60
N ARG A 18 1.74 -1.64 -7.56
CA ARG A 18 1.76 -0.72 -8.71
C ARG A 18 2.50 -1.31 -9.91
N GLU A 19 3.64 -1.96 -9.70
CA GLU A 19 4.46 -2.58 -10.75
C GLU A 19 3.76 -3.78 -11.39
N HIS A 20 3.04 -4.59 -10.61
CA HIS A 20 2.34 -5.76 -11.14
C HIS A 20 0.87 -5.51 -11.48
N ARG A 21 0.34 -4.29 -11.30
CA ARG A 21 -1.10 -4.02 -11.51
C ARG A 21 -1.58 -4.40 -12.91
N GLU A 22 -0.71 -4.26 -13.91
CA GLU A 22 -0.97 -4.54 -15.33
C GLU A 22 -0.95 -6.04 -15.66
N ASP A 23 -0.29 -6.85 -14.83
CA ASP A 23 -0.27 -8.32 -14.95
C ASP A 23 -1.56 -8.96 -14.43
N TYR A 24 -2.41 -8.20 -13.72
CA TYR A 24 -3.62 -8.69 -13.08
C TYR A 24 -4.89 -8.08 -13.70
N PRO A 25 -6.02 -8.81 -13.70
CA PRO A 25 -7.27 -8.33 -14.26
C PRO A 25 -7.90 -7.17 -13.47
N SER A 26 -7.42 -6.87 -12.27
CA SER A 26 -7.86 -5.74 -11.46
C SER A 26 -6.82 -5.37 -10.40
N GLU A 27 -6.88 -4.13 -9.91
CA GLU A 27 -6.07 -3.69 -8.76
C GLU A 27 -6.29 -4.59 -7.54
N TRP A 28 -7.54 -5.00 -7.28
CA TRP A 28 -7.86 -5.89 -6.16
C TRP A 28 -7.22 -7.29 -6.28
N ALA A 29 -7.12 -7.81 -7.50
CA ALA A 29 -6.42 -9.07 -7.76
C ALA A 29 -4.91 -8.93 -7.49
N ALA A 30 -4.29 -7.82 -7.92
CA ALA A 30 -2.90 -7.50 -7.62
C ALA A 30 -2.65 -7.35 -6.11
N ILE A 31 -3.50 -6.60 -5.41
CA ILE A 31 -3.44 -6.42 -3.95
C ILE A 31 -3.53 -7.77 -3.24
N THR A 32 -4.48 -8.61 -3.61
CA THR A 32 -4.68 -9.92 -2.97
C THR A 32 -3.50 -10.87 -3.22
N ALA A 33 -2.92 -10.85 -4.42
CA ALA A 33 -1.75 -11.65 -4.76
C ALA A 33 -0.53 -11.20 -3.96
N VAL A 34 -0.26 -9.89 -3.91
CA VAL A 34 0.86 -9.31 -3.17
C VAL A 34 0.69 -9.50 -1.67
N SER A 35 -0.52 -9.32 -1.13
CA SER A 35 -0.78 -9.48 0.30
C SER A 35 -0.54 -10.93 0.74
N LYS A 36 -0.97 -11.92 -0.06
CA LYS A 36 -0.68 -13.34 0.17
C LYS A 36 0.83 -13.62 0.12
N ARG A 37 1.54 -13.03 -0.85
CA ARG A 37 3.00 -13.20 -1.00
C ARG A 37 3.78 -12.65 0.19
N LEU A 38 3.33 -11.53 0.77
CA LEU A 38 3.98 -10.89 1.92
C LEU A 38 3.43 -11.36 3.27
N GLY A 39 2.43 -12.24 3.29
CA GLY A 39 1.80 -12.74 4.52
C GLY A 39 1.01 -11.67 5.29
N MET A 40 0.46 -10.67 4.61
CA MET A 40 -0.32 -9.58 5.21
C MET A 40 -1.78 -9.56 4.74
N ASN A 41 -2.62 -8.80 5.44
CA ASN A 41 -4.02 -8.61 5.04
C ASN A 41 -4.10 -7.70 3.79
N ALA A 42 -4.88 -8.13 2.78
CA ALA A 42 -5.18 -7.37 1.58
C ALA A 42 -5.80 -6.01 1.87
N GLU A 43 -6.65 -5.91 2.89
CA GLU A 43 -7.26 -4.63 3.31
C GLU A 43 -6.22 -3.64 3.86
N THR A 44 -5.21 -4.13 4.59
CA THR A 44 -4.09 -3.30 5.07
C THR A 44 -3.32 -2.71 3.89
N LEU A 45 -2.99 -3.55 2.90
CA LEU A 45 -2.29 -3.13 1.70
C LEU A 45 -3.10 -2.13 0.87
N ARG A 46 -4.42 -2.35 0.74
CA ARG A 46 -5.34 -1.40 0.08
C ARG A 46 -5.36 -0.04 0.78
N ASN A 47 -5.41 -0.02 2.11
CA ASN A 47 -5.38 1.22 2.88
C ASN A 47 -4.07 1.97 2.68
N TRP A 48 -2.93 1.28 2.60
CA TRP A 48 -1.65 1.91 2.30
C TRP A 48 -1.59 2.50 0.91
N ILE A 49 -2.13 1.83 -0.11
CA ILE A 49 -2.21 2.35 -1.48
C ILE A 49 -3.06 3.62 -1.54
N ARG A 50 -4.17 3.65 -0.80
CA ARG A 50 -5.03 4.84 -0.69
C ARG A 50 -4.34 5.98 0.05
N GLN A 51 -3.70 5.69 1.16
CA GLN A 51 -2.93 6.69 1.90
C GLN A 51 -1.79 7.24 1.05
N GLN A 52 -1.09 6.40 0.29
CA GLN A 52 0.00 6.86 -0.57
C GLN A 52 -0.50 7.73 -1.73
N GLN A 53 -1.72 7.51 -2.26
CA GLN A 53 -2.35 8.44 -3.21
C GLN A 53 -2.69 9.81 -2.58
N VAL A 54 -3.06 9.81 -1.29
CA VAL A 54 -3.27 11.06 -0.53
C VAL A 54 -1.92 11.76 -0.29
N ASP A 55 -0.91 11.01 0.16
CA ASP A 55 0.45 11.50 0.41
C ASP A 55 1.13 12.02 -0.89
N ASP A 56 0.89 11.39 -2.05
CA ASP A 56 1.36 11.82 -3.38
C ASP A 56 0.67 13.12 -3.87
N GLY A 57 -0.33 13.63 -3.14
CA GLY A 57 -1.04 14.87 -3.49
C GLY A 57 -2.14 14.72 -4.55
N ASP A 58 -2.59 13.50 -4.86
CA ASP A 58 -3.76 13.26 -5.73
C ASP A 58 -5.09 13.60 -5.02
N ARG A 59 -5.06 13.73 -3.69
CA ARG A 59 -6.15 14.26 -2.86
C ARG A 59 -5.62 15.26 -1.83
N ASP A 60 -6.34 16.37 -1.66
CA ASP A 60 -6.20 17.37 -0.59
C ASP A 60 -6.42 16.72 0.80
N GLY A 61 -5.42 16.00 1.31
CA GLY A 61 -5.45 15.34 2.60
C GLY A 61 -4.04 15.26 3.18
N VAL A 62 -3.89 15.68 4.43
CA VAL A 62 -2.61 15.84 5.13
C VAL A 62 -1.76 14.57 5.04
N SER A 63 -0.58 14.71 4.44
CA SER A 63 0.43 13.64 4.31
C SER A 63 0.85 13.15 5.70
N SER A 64 0.85 11.84 5.91
CA SER A 64 1.18 11.22 7.20
C SER A 64 2.70 11.15 7.47
N GLU A 65 3.43 12.23 7.22
CA GLU A 65 4.79 12.47 7.73
C GLU A 65 4.73 13.11 9.13
N ALA A 66 4.07 12.46 10.07
CA ALA A 66 4.12 12.82 11.49
C ALA A 66 3.89 11.59 12.37
N ALA A 67 4.92 10.76 12.50
CA ALA A 67 5.05 9.84 13.63
C ALA A 67 6.54 9.55 13.86
N ALA A 68 7.19 10.47 14.57
CA ALA A 68 8.38 10.18 15.37
C ALA A 68 7.98 9.39 16.63
#